data_AF-A0A960Z6I0-F1
#
_entry.id   AF-A0A960Z6I0-F1
#
_cell.length_a   1.000
_cell.length_b   1.000
_cell.length_c   1.000
_cell.angle_alpha   90.00
_cell.angle_beta   90.00
_cell.angle_gamma   90.00
#
_symmetry.space_group_name_H-M   'P 1'
#
loop_
_entity.id
_entity.type
_entity.pdbx_description
1 polymer ?
#
loop_
_entity_poly.entity_id
_entity_poly.type
_entity_poly.pdbx_seq_one_letter_code
_entity_poly.pdbx_strand_id
1 'polypeptide(L)'
;MLGFAKWMNIQRDEEQFHASKFYHFILDRGGQVKLKSLAQPKWEWGNPIEVFEAALEHEMLVTRSIHALVDQAMAEKDHPGFTFLQWFVSEQVEEEATITAIIDQLKLVKDSQSGMFLMDKELGARAVAHPMP
;
A
#
# COMPACT_ATOMS: atom_id res chain seq x y z
N MET A 1 -5.05 -18.28 -10.27
CA MET A 1 -5.03 -16.85 -9.93
C MET A 1 -3.59 -16.41 -9.71
N LEU A 2 -2.75 -16.45 -10.76
CA LEU A 2 -1.32 -16.08 -10.63
C LEU A 2 -1.11 -14.58 -10.77
N GLY A 3 -2.01 -13.87 -11.43
CA GLY A 3 -1.91 -12.42 -11.61
C GLY A 3 -2.34 -11.64 -10.38
N PHE A 4 -3.38 -12.09 -9.65
CA PHE A 4 -3.68 -11.56 -8.31
C PHE A 4 -2.47 -11.68 -7.36
N ALA A 5 -1.83 -12.86 -7.35
CA ALA A 5 -0.64 -13.09 -6.54
C ALA A 5 0.53 -12.19 -6.97
N LYS A 6 0.74 -12.02 -8.29
CA LYS A 6 1.74 -11.10 -8.81
C LYS A 6 1.47 -9.65 -8.38
N TRP A 7 0.23 -9.20 -8.47
CA TRP A 7 -0.17 -7.85 -8.06
C TRP A 7 0.17 -7.60 -6.58
N MET A 8 -0.19 -8.55 -5.70
CA MET A 8 0.10 -8.46 -4.26
C MET A 8 1.60 -8.53 -3.95
N ASN A 9 2.37 -9.30 -4.72
CA ASN A 9 3.83 -9.32 -4.57
C ASN A 9 4.47 -7.98 -4.95
N ILE A 10 3.98 -7.34 -6.02
CA ILE A 10 4.45 -6.00 -6.40
C ILE A 10 4.06 -4.99 -5.32
N GLN A 11 2.84 -5.05 -4.78
CA GLN A 11 2.44 -4.17 -3.66
C GLN A 11 3.33 -4.35 -2.43
N ARG A 12 3.65 -5.60 -2.06
CA ARG A 12 4.58 -5.88 -0.95
C ARG A 12 5.93 -5.19 -1.18
N ASP A 13 6.43 -5.26 -2.40
CA ASP A 13 7.73 -4.69 -2.74
C ASP A 13 7.73 -3.16 -2.73
N GLU A 14 6.62 -2.55 -3.15
CA GLU A 14 6.33 -1.13 -3.03
C GLU A 14 6.28 -0.67 -1.56
N GLU A 15 5.59 -1.43 -0.70
CA GLU A 15 5.57 -1.15 0.75
C GLU A 15 6.95 -1.31 1.42
N GLN A 16 7.80 -2.21 0.93
CA GLN A 16 9.18 -2.30 1.39
C GLN A 16 9.99 -1.05 0.99
N PHE A 17 9.74 -0.51 -0.20
CA PHE A 17 10.33 0.75 -0.62
C PHE A 17 9.82 1.92 0.25
N HIS A 18 8.54 1.97 0.58
CA HIS A 18 7.96 2.96 1.52
C HIS A 18 8.66 2.91 2.88
N ALA A 19 8.80 1.71 3.45
CA ALA A 19 9.53 1.52 4.71
C ALA A 19 11.00 1.97 4.60
N SER A 20 11.65 1.70 3.47
CA SER A 20 13.04 2.13 3.23
C SER A 20 13.18 3.65 3.20
N LYS A 21 12.19 4.39 2.68
CA LYS A 21 12.21 5.86 2.68
C LYS A 21 12.21 6.41 4.10
N PHE A 22 11.34 5.90 4.97
CA PHE A 22 11.35 6.27 6.39
C PHE A 22 12.67 5.92 7.06
N TYR A 23 13.19 4.70 6.80
CA TYR A 23 14.47 4.25 7.34
C TYR A 23 15.60 5.25 7.03
N HIS A 24 15.78 5.61 5.76
CA HIS A 24 16.83 6.52 5.34
C HIS A 24 16.60 7.95 5.85
N PHE A 25 15.36 8.46 5.77
CA PHE A 25 15.04 9.79 6.27
C PHE A 25 15.38 9.95 7.77
N ILE A 26 15.10 8.94 8.59
CA ILE A 26 15.45 8.95 10.01
C ILE A 26 16.98 8.99 10.20
N LEU A 27 17.74 8.21 9.44
CA LEU A 27 19.20 8.17 9.53
C LEU A 27 19.85 9.48 9.05
N ASP A 28 19.36 10.05 7.95
CA ASP A 28 19.85 11.34 7.41
C ASP A 28 19.64 12.50 8.39
N ARG A 29 18.65 12.35 9.28
CA ARG A 29 18.35 13.29 10.38
C ARG A 29 19.12 12.99 11.67
N GLY A 30 20.06 12.04 11.64
CA GLY A 30 20.86 11.63 12.80
C GLY A 30 20.10 10.79 13.83
N GLY A 31 18.92 10.30 13.47
CA GLY A 31 18.11 9.42 14.30
C GLY A 31 18.61 7.98 14.29
N GLN A 32 17.99 7.13 15.11
CA GLN A 32 18.24 5.69 15.14
C GLN A 32 16.96 4.93 14.79
N VAL A 33 17.07 3.95 13.91
CA VAL A 33 15.95 3.08 13.54
C VAL A 33 15.99 1.81 14.38
N LYS A 34 14.86 1.48 15.02
CA LYS A 34 14.68 0.23 15.75
C LYS A 34 13.53 -0.58 15.15
N LEU A 35 13.86 -1.62 14.40
CA LEU A 35 12.88 -2.54 13.84
C LEU A 35 12.24 -3.37 14.96
N LYS A 36 10.91 -3.48 14.93
CA LYS A 36 10.11 -4.27 15.87
C LYS A 36 9.62 -5.55 15.20
N SER A 37 9.26 -6.54 15.99
CA SER A 37 8.57 -7.74 15.49
C SER A 37 7.22 -7.37 14.89
N LEU A 38 6.86 -8.00 13.78
CA LEU A 38 5.56 -7.86 13.14
C LEU A 38 4.60 -8.96 13.61
N ALA A 39 3.32 -8.62 13.74
CA ALA A 39 2.29 -9.62 13.96
C ALA A 39 2.13 -10.51 12.70
N GLN A 40 1.70 -11.75 12.89
CA GLN A 40 1.39 -12.63 11.76
C GLN A 40 0.19 -12.05 10.99
N PRO A 41 0.29 -11.86 9.67
CA PRO A 41 -0.84 -11.40 8.88
C PRO A 41 -1.87 -12.52 8.72
N LYS A 42 -3.12 -12.14 8.49
CA LYS A 42 -4.18 -13.09 8.11
C LYS A 42 -3.84 -13.74 6.76
N TRP A 43 -3.89 -15.06 6.72
CA TRP A 43 -3.46 -15.88 5.58
C TRP A 43 -4.57 -16.64 4.84
N GLU A 44 -5.79 -16.69 5.40
CA GLU A 44 -6.95 -17.37 4.80
C GLU A 44 -8.08 -16.38 4.56
N TRP A 45 -8.69 -16.46 3.37
CA TRP A 45 -9.72 -15.53 2.88
C TRP A 45 -10.77 -16.31 2.10
N GLY A 46 -12.03 -15.87 2.17
CA GLY A 46 -13.14 -16.57 1.52
C GLY A 46 -13.13 -16.38 0.00
N ASN A 47 -12.76 -15.20 -0.48
CA ASN A 47 -12.71 -14.87 -1.90
C ASN A 47 -11.79 -13.67 -2.17
N PRO A 48 -11.43 -13.39 -3.44
CA PRO A 48 -10.56 -12.26 -3.78
C PRO A 48 -11.10 -10.89 -3.37
N ILE A 49 -12.42 -10.67 -3.36
CA ILE A 49 -13.00 -9.38 -2.95
C ILE A 49 -12.64 -9.09 -1.49
N GLU A 50 -12.77 -10.09 -0.60
CA GLU A 50 -12.41 -9.94 0.81
C GLU A 50 -10.92 -9.58 1.00
N VAL A 51 -10.03 -10.10 0.15
CA VAL A 51 -8.60 -9.78 0.20
C VAL A 51 -8.36 -8.30 -0.12
N PHE A 52 -8.97 -7.80 -1.20
CA PHE A 52 -8.80 -6.40 -1.61
C PHE A 52 -9.55 -5.43 -0.67
N GLU A 53 -10.70 -5.80 -0.12
CA GLU A 53 -11.38 -5.00 0.91
C GLU A 53 -10.52 -4.86 2.16
N ALA A 54 -9.84 -5.93 2.59
CA ALA A 54 -8.90 -5.85 3.69
C ALA A 54 -7.63 -5.06 3.35
N ALA A 55 -7.14 -5.13 2.11
CA ALA A 55 -6.05 -4.29 1.65
C ALA A 55 -6.45 -2.80 1.68
N LEU A 56 -7.66 -2.45 1.23
CA LEU A 56 -8.16 -1.07 1.30
C LEU A 56 -8.30 -0.59 2.75
N GLU A 57 -8.84 -1.41 3.65
CA GLU A 57 -8.92 -1.06 5.07
C GLU A 57 -7.52 -0.79 5.66
N HIS A 58 -6.53 -1.59 5.26
CA HIS A 58 -5.14 -1.39 5.64
C HIS A 58 -4.56 -0.09 5.09
N GLU A 59 -4.76 0.21 3.80
CA GLU A 59 -4.29 1.46 3.19
C GLU A 59 -4.93 2.67 3.87
N MET A 60 -6.23 2.64 4.15
CA MET A 60 -6.88 3.71 4.91
C MET A 60 -6.29 3.89 6.32
N LEU A 61 -5.81 2.81 6.95
CA LEU A 61 -5.08 2.89 8.23
C LEU A 61 -3.71 3.55 8.05
N VAL A 62 -2.99 3.22 6.99
CA VAL A 62 -1.71 3.84 6.64
C VAL A 62 -1.91 5.32 6.37
N THR A 63 -2.89 5.70 5.54
CA THR A 63 -3.26 7.10 5.27
C THR A 63 -3.53 7.89 6.53
N ARG A 64 -4.34 7.35 7.46
CA ARG A 64 -4.58 8.00 8.76
C ARG A 64 -3.30 8.17 9.57
N SER A 65 -2.39 7.21 9.51
CA SER A 65 -1.09 7.26 10.19
C SER A 65 -0.18 8.34 9.58
N ILE A 66 -0.16 8.47 8.24
CA ILE A 66 0.55 9.54 7.55
C ILE A 66 -0.01 10.91 7.91
N HIS A 67 -1.33 11.08 7.92
CA HIS A 67 -1.96 12.33 8.34
C HIS A 67 -1.59 12.71 9.78
N ALA A 68 -1.61 11.75 10.70
CA ALA A 68 -1.18 11.99 12.09
C ALA A 68 0.29 12.44 12.18
N LEU A 69 1.18 11.87 11.36
CA LEU A 69 2.57 12.31 11.29
C LEU A 69 2.71 13.71 10.69
N VAL A 70 1.91 14.06 9.68
CA VAL A 70 1.89 15.40 9.09
C VAL A 70 1.46 16.44 10.12
N ASP A 71 0.36 16.17 10.83
CA ASP A 71 -0.15 17.04 11.90
C ASP A 71 0.90 17.23 13.00
N GLN A 72 1.58 16.15 13.40
CA GLN A 72 2.66 16.22 14.38
C GLN A 72 3.84 17.06 13.88
N ALA A 73 4.31 16.84 12.64
CA ALA A 73 5.40 17.63 12.06
C ALA A 73 5.05 19.13 11.99
N MET A 74 3.80 19.46 11.66
CA MET A 74 3.32 20.85 11.67
C MET A 74 3.30 21.44 13.09
N ALA A 75 2.81 20.70 14.08
CA ALA A 75 2.75 21.13 15.47
C ALA A 75 4.15 21.40 16.06
N GLU A 76 5.11 20.53 15.72
CA GLU A 76 6.51 20.65 16.14
C GLU A 76 7.32 21.64 15.30
N LYS A 77 6.73 22.20 14.22
CA LYS A 77 7.42 23.02 13.21
C LYS A 77 8.62 22.29 12.58
N ASP A 78 8.54 20.97 12.44
CA ASP A 78 9.52 20.16 11.73
C ASP A 78 9.28 20.27 10.22
N HIS A 79 9.75 21.36 9.62
CA HIS A 79 9.59 21.61 8.18
C HIS A 79 10.19 20.50 7.29
N PRO A 80 11.37 19.93 7.58
CA PRO A 80 11.89 18.76 6.87
C PRO A 80 10.97 17.54 6.96
N GLY A 81 10.49 17.20 8.16
CA GLY A 81 9.54 16.09 8.36
C GLY A 81 8.24 16.30 7.60
N PHE A 82 7.67 17.50 7.68
CA PHE A 82 6.47 17.87 6.93
C PHE A 82 6.67 17.69 5.42
N THR A 83 7.80 18.16 4.88
CA THR A 83 8.13 18.08 3.45
C THR A 83 8.32 16.63 2.99
N PHE A 84 9.04 15.83 3.78
CA PHE A 84 9.23 14.40 3.51
C PHE A 84 7.89 13.65 3.44
N LEU A 85 6.97 13.94 4.36
CA LEU A 85 5.66 13.29 4.42
C LEU A 85 4.74 13.64 3.24
N GLN A 86 4.96 14.75 2.52
CA GLN A 86 4.11 15.13 1.38
C GLN A 86 4.18 14.12 0.22
N TRP A 87 5.31 13.41 0.09
CA TRP A 87 5.41 12.31 -0.89
C TRP A 87 4.38 11.22 -0.56
N PHE A 88 4.31 10.78 0.70
CA PHE A 88 3.35 9.77 1.15
C PHE A 88 1.90 10.24 1.10
N VAL A 89 1.63 11.52 1.41
CA VAL A 89 0.28 12.08 1.26
C VAL A 89 -0.22 11.95 -0.18
N SER A 90 0.66 12.20 -1.15
CA SER A 90 0.31 12.06 -2.57
C SER A 90 0.17 10.59 -2.97
N GLU A 91 1.09 9.74 -2.49
CA GLU A 91 1.10 8.30 -2.78
C GLU A 91 -0.17 7.60 -2.29
N GLN A 92 -0.58 7.86 -1.04
CA GLN A 92 -1.76 7.21 -0.46
C GLN A 92 -3.06 7.53 -1.21
N VAL A 93 -3.15 8.67 -1.92
CA VAL A 93 -4.31 8.98 -2.77
C VAL A 93 -4.38 8.00 -3.95
N GLU A 94 -3.24 7.69 -4.56
CA GLU A 94 -3.16 6.76 -5.69
C GLU A 94 -3.35 5.31 -5.23
N GLU A 95 -2.82 4.94 -4.06
CA GLU A 95 -2.98 3.60 -3.47
C GLU A 95 -4.45 3.27 -3.17
N GLU A 96 -5.15 4.15 -2.45
CA GLU A 96 -6.58 3.95 -2.14
C GLU A 96 -7.44 3.93 -3.41
N ALA A 97 -7.16 4.80 -4.38
CA ALA A 97 -7.89 4.86 -5.64
C ALA A 97 -7.70 3.56 -6.46
N THR A 98 -6.46 3.06 -6.53
CA THR A 98 -6.13 1.85 -7.28
C THR A 98 -6.84 0.63 -6.69
N ILE A 99 -6.78 0.44 -5.37
CA ILE A 99 -7.42 -0.69 -4.71
C ILE A 99 -8.95 -0.60 -4.83
N THR A 100 -9.52 0.60 -4.66
CA THR A 100 -10.97 0.82 -4.81
C THR A 100 -11.45 0.44 -6.21
N ALA A 101 -10.74 0.88 -7.26
CA ALA A 101 -11.07 0.54 -8.63
C ALA A 101 -11.05 -0.98 -8.88
N ILE A 102 -10.09 -1.71 -8.29
CA ILE A 102 -10.04 -3.17 -8.40
C ILE A 102 -11.25 -3.82 -7.70
N ILE A 103 -11.61 -3.37 -6.49
CA ILE A 103 -12.78 -3.89 -5.77
C ILE A 103 -14.06 -3.70 -6.60
N ASP A 104 -14.25 -2.52 -7.20
CA ASP A 104 -15.42 -2.22 -8.02
C ASP A 104 -15.52 -3.15 -9.24
N GLN A 105 -14.39 -3.39 -9.92
CA GLN A 105 -14.34 -4.34 -11.03
C GLN A 105 -14.61 -5.77 -10.58
N LEU A 106 -14.05 -6.21 -9.45
CA LEU A 106 -14.31 -7.54 -8.88
C LEU A 106 -15.78 -7.73 -8.52
N LYS A 107 -16.44 -6.71 -7.96
CA LYS A 107 -17.88 -6.73 -7.66
C LYS A 107 -18.72 -6.86 -8.92
N LEU A 108 -18.30 -6.23 -10.02
CA LEU A 108 -18.97 -6.33 -11.32
C LEU A 108 -18.88 -7.75 -11.91
N VAL A 109 -17.75 -8.44 -11.73
CA VAL A 109 -17.50 -9.77 -12.34
C VAL A 109 -17.70 -10.94 -11.38
N LYS A 110 -18.20 -10.73 -10.16
CA LYS A 110 -18.23 -11.72 -9.07
C LYS A 110 -18.86 -13.07 -9.45
N ASP A 111 -19.89 -13.07 -10.30
CA ASP A 111 -20.63 -14.27 -10.72
C ASP A 111 -20.18 -14.78 -12.11
N SER A 112 -19.13 -14.19 -12.68
CA SER A 112 -18.61 -14.49 -14.02
C SER A 112 -17.24 -15.14 -13.96
N GLN A 113 -17.17 -16.44 -14.28
CA GLN A 113 -15.89 -17.16 -14.34
C GLN A 113 -14.94 -16.57 -15.40
N SER A 114 -15.46 -16.17 -16.56
CA SER A 114 -14.66 -15.53 -17.61
C SER A 114 -14.21 -14.13 -17.19
N GLY A 115 -15.05 -13.39 -16.47
CA GLY A 115 -14.68 -12.09 -15.90
C GLY A 115 -13.58 -12.22 -14.84
N MET A 116 -13.68 -13.20 -13.94
CA MET A 116 -12.64 -13.47 -12.94
C MET A 116 -11.31 -13.91 -13.58
N PHE A 117 -11.36 -14.69 -14.67
CA PHE A 117 -10.17 -15.05 -15.44
C PHE A 117 -9.53 -13.82 -16.11
N LEU A 118 -10.33 -12.90 -16.66
CA LEU A 118 -9.84 -11.66 -17.25
C LEU A 118 -9.19 -10.75 -16.20
N MET A 119 -9.82 -10.62 -15.02
CA MET A 119 -9.23 -9.90 -13.88
C MET A 119 -7.87 -10.46 -13.46
N ASP A 120 -7.74 -11.78 -13.35
CA ASP A 120 -6.44 -12.40 -13.03
C ASP A 120 -5.39 -12.04 -14.09
N LYS A 121 -5.75 -12.06 -15.37
CA LYS A 121 -4.83 -11.69 -16.45
C LYS A 121 -4.42 -10.21 -16.39
N GLU A 122 -5.38 -9.32 -16.16
CA GLU A 122 -5.15 -7.87 -16.09
C GLU A 122 -4.26 -7.49 -14.91
N LEU A 123 -4.56 -7.98 -13.70
CA LEU A 123 -3.74 -7.74 -12.52
C LEU A 123 -2.34 -8.35 -12.68
N GLY A 124 -2.22 -9.46 -13.41
CA GLY A 124 -0.94 -10.05 -13.79
C GLY A 124 -0.10 -9.19 -14.75
N ALA A 125 -0.68 -8.17 -15.38
CA ALA A 125 0.03 -7.22 -16.22
C ALA A 125 0.58 -6.01 -15.44
N ARG A 126 0.30 -5.87 -14.12
CA ARG A 126 0.91 -4.82 -13.28
C ARG A 126 2.43 -4.80 -13.46
N ALA A 127 2.94 -3.61 -13.76
CA ALA A 127 4.35 -3.30 -13.80
C ALA A 127 4.76 -2.69 -12.46
N VAL A 128 6.05 -2.77 -12.16
CA VAL A 128 6.61 -2.12 -10.97
C VAL A 128 6.64 -0.60 -11.21
N ALA A 129 6.04 0.17 -10.31
CA ALA A 129 5.94 1.62 -10.42
C ALA A 129 7.25 2.35 -10.05
N HIS A 130 8.03 1.78 -9.12
CA HIS A 130 9.26 2.38 -8.60
C HIS A 130 10.49 1.50 -8.77
N PRO A 131 11.71 2.07 -8.89
CA PRO A 131 12.93 1.27 -8.87
C PRO A 131 12.98 0.49 -7.55
N MET A 132 13.04 -0.83 -7.67
CA MET A 132 13.21 -1.72 -6.53
C MET A 132 14.58 -1.43 -5.88
N PRO A 133 14.66 -1.35 -4.55
CA PRO A 133 15.93 -1.20 -3.85
C PRO A 133 16.89 -2.37 -4.09
#